data_AF-A0A379GC13-F1
#
_entry.id   AF-A0A379GC13-F1
#
_cell.length_a   1.000
_cell.length_b   1.000
_cell.length_c   1.000
_cell.angle_alpha   90.00
_cell.angle_beta   90.00
_cell.angle_gamma   90.00
#
_symmetry.space_group_name_H-M   'P 1'
#
loop_
_entity.id
_entity.type
_entity.pdbx_description
1 polymer ?
#
loop_
_entity_poly.entity_id
_entity_poly.type
_entity_poly.pdbx_seq_one_letter_code
_entity_poly.pdbx_strand_id
1 'polypeptide(L)'
;MSALDEASIRQALNNLLPGEKTASLYSAGLGRARADWLIGMNMTRLFTLKARELGFGGILSVGRVQTPTLALIVRREREITHFVSKPFWRVTASLQHQGIIFQAHWRPASQYCDDEHRCIHVQAAQAVEQLCRQAGKATVCTVNETKGKALPPLPFDLGTLQQAASRRWGVFCG
;
A
#
# COMPACT_ATOMS: atom_id res chain seq x y z
N MET A 1 28.60 -14.70 0.31
CA MET A 1 29.38 -13.48 0.04
C MET A 1 28.41 -12.34 -0.14
N SER A 2 28.53 -11.27 0.64
CA SER A 2 27.62 -10.10 0.62
C SER A 2 28.33 -8.79 0.25
N ALA A 3 29.66 -8.81 0.15
CA ALA A 3 30.50 -7.69 -0.26
C ALA A 3 31.70 -8.20 -1.08
N LEU A 4 32.28 -7.32 -1.91
CA LEU A 4 33.35 -7.62 -2.85
C LEU A 4 34.74 -7.16 -2.37
N ASP A 5 34.88 -6.83 -1.08
CA ASP A 5 36.18 -6.49 -0.50
C ASP A 5 37.04 -7.73 -0.25
N GLU A 6 38.36 -7.53 -0.18
CA GLU A 6 39.35 -8.61 -0.03
C GLU A 6 39.11 -9.49 1.20
N ALA A 7 38.74 -8.89 2.34
CA ALA A 7 38.50 -9.62 3.57
C ALA A 7 37.27 -10.53 3.44
N SER A 8 36.16 -10.03 2.89
CA SER A 8 34.94 -10.80 2.61
C SER A 8 35.19 -11.96 1.64
N ILE A 9 36.01 -11.75 0.60
CA ILE A 9 36.35 -12.79 -0.36
C ILE A 9 37.16 -13.90 0.29
N ARG A 10 38.23 -13.55 1.02
CA ARG A 10 39.05 -14.54 1.75
C ARG A 10 38.21 -15.31 2.76
N GLN A 11 37.35 -14.63 3.51
CA GLN A 11 36.44 -15.28 4.45
C GLN A 11 35.48 -16.25 3.75
N ALA A 12 34.92 -15.89 2.59
CA ALA A 12 34.01 -16.76 1.85
C ALA A 12 34.72 -18.01 1.31
N LEU A 13 35.93 -17.87 0.78
CA LEU A 13 36.74 -19.00 0.29
C LEU A 13 37.19 -19.94 1.42
N ASN A 14 37.44 -19.41 2.62
CA ASN A 14 37.78 -20.23 3.78
C ASN A 14 36.57 -20.96 4.38
N ASN A 15 35.34 -20.54 4.05
CA ASN A 15 34.09 -21.08 4.60
C ASN A 15 33.20 -21.68 3.51
N LEU A 16 33.79 -22.45 2.59
CA LEU A 16 33.02 -23.13 1.53
C LEU A 16 32.06 -24.17 2.14
N LEU A 17 30.81 -24.12 1.68
CA LEU A 17 29.79 -25.08 2.09
C LEU A 17 29.78 -26.27 1.13
N PRO A 18 29.64 -27.51 1.63
CA PRO A 18 29.30 -28.67 0.81
C PRO A 18 27.98 -28.44 0.06
N GLY A 19 27.87 -28.96 -1.17
CA GLY A 19 26.72 -28.72 -2.04
C GLY A 19 25.39 -29.25 -1.48
N GLU A 20 25.44 -30.27 -0.63
CA GLU A 20 24.28 -30.85 0.05
C GLU A 20 23.60 -29.81 0.97
N LYS A 21 24.38 -28.90 1.56
CA LYS A 21 23.86 -27.82 2.42
C LYS A 21 23.04 -26.79 1.65
N THR A 22 23.17 -26.71 0.33
CA THR A 22 22.45 -25.77 -0.54
C THR A 22 21.51 -26.47 -1.52
N ALA A 23 21.37 -27.80 -1.45
CA ALA A 23 20.51 -28.59 -2.35
C ALA A 23 19.03 -28.18 -2.32
N SER A 24 18.53 -27.72 -1.16
CA SER A 24 17.17 -27.18 -1.03
C SER A 24 16.98 -25.88 -1.83
N LEU A 25 17.98 -24.99 -1.83
CA LEU A 25 17.96 -23.74 -2.60
C LEU A 25 17.97 -24.02 -4.11
N TYR A 26 18.79 -24.99 -4.54
CA TYR A 26 18.80 -25.47 -5.92
C TYR A 26 17.42 -26.00 -6.32
N SER A 27 16.83 -26.87 -5.50
CA SER A 27 15.53 -27.48 -5.78
C SER A 27 14.41 -26.44 -5.84
N ALA A 28 14.45 -25.41 -4.99
CA ALA A 28 13.54 -24.28 -5.04
C ALA A 28 13.68 -23.48 -6.35
N GLY A 29 14.91 -23.20 -6.77
CA GLY A 29 15.19 -22.52 -8.04
C GLY A 29 14.69 -23.31 -9.25
N LEU A 30 14.96 -24.63 -9.29
CA LEU A 30 14.51 -25.52 -10.34
C LEU A 30 12.97 -25.64 -10.38
N GLY A 31 12.34 -25.76 -9.21
CA GLY A 31 10.88 -25.81 -9.08
C GLY A 31 10.23 -24.53 -9.62
N ARG A 32 10.75 -23.36 -9.24
CA ARG A 32 10.30 -22.06 -9.78
C ARG A 32 10.46 -22.01 -11.30
N ALA A 33 11.64 -22.34 -11.83
CA ALA A 33 11.91 -22.28 -13.27
C ALA A 33 10.94 -23.16 -14.07
N ARG A 34 10.68 -24.38 -13.61
CA ARG A 34 9.73 -25.30 -14.23
C ARG A 34 8.30 -24.79 -14.16
N ALA A 35 7.87 -24.29 -12.99
CA ALA A 35 6.52 -23.74 -12.82
C ALA A 35 6.27 -22.52 -13.72
N ASP A 36 7.23 -21.59 -13.77
CA ASP A 36 7.14 -20.39 -14.61
C ASP A 36 7.10 -20.75 -16.09
N TRP A 37 7.89 -21.74 -16.54
CA TRP A 37 7.85 -22.23 -17.91
C TRP A 37 6.52 -22.93 -18.25
N LEU A 38 6.06 -23.84 -17.39
CA LEU A 38 4.81 -24.59 -17.61
C LEU A 38 3.60 -23.65 -17.70
N ILE A 39 3.47 -22.71 -16.77
CA ILE A 39 2.36 -21.75 -16.79
C ILE A 39 2.52 -20.80 -17.98
N GLY A 40 3.72 -20.23 -18.17
CA GLY A 40 3.99 -19.25 -19.21
C GLY A 40 3.72 -19.78 -20.62
N MET A 41 4.27 -20.96 -20.94
CA MET A 41 4.15 -21.56 -22.26
C MET A 41 2.71 -21.97 -22.58
N ASN A 42 2.07 -22.72 -21.67
CA ASN A 42 0.74 -23.28 -21.94
C ASN A 42 -0.35 -22.19 -21.96
N MET A 43 -0.34 -21.29 -20.97
CA MET A 43 -1.39 -20.27 -20.88
C MET A 43 -1.24 -19.20 -21.95
N THR A 44 -0.02 -18.74 -22.25
CA THR A 44 0.18 -17.77 -23.33
C THR A 44 -0.32 -18.32 -24.67
N ARG A 45 -0.02 -19.59 -24.98
CA ARG A 45 -0.50 -20.23 -26.21
C ARG A 45 -2.02 -20.35 -26.22
N LEU A 46 -2.63 -20.83 -25.13
CA LEU A 46 -4.08 -20.97 -25.01
C LEU A 46 -4.81 -19.63 -25.24
N PHE A 47 -4.44 -18.60 -24.47
CA PHE A 47 -5.09 -17.30 -24.52
C PHE A 47 -4.84 -16.57 -25.85
N THR A 48 -3.66 -16.70 -26.43
CA THR A 48 -3.36 -16.11 -27.75
C THR A 48 -4.20 -16.76 -28.85
N LEU A 49 -4.33 -18.09 -28.86
CA LEU A 49 -5.17 -18.78 -29.85
C LEU A 49 -6.65 -18.39 -29.70
N LYS A 50 -7.15 -18.32 -28.46
CA LYS A 50 -8.53 -17.86 -28.20
C LYS A 50 -8.78 -16.41 -28.58
N ALA A 51 -7.81 -15.53 -28.33
CA ALA A 51 -7.93 -14.14 -28.76
C ALA A 51 -7.90 -14.01 -30.29
N ARG A 52 -7.09 -14.83 -30.97
CA ARG A 52 -7.03 -14.85 -32.43
C ARG A 52 -8.34 -15.33 -33.07
N GLU A 53 -9.03 -16.31 -32.46
CA GLU A 53 -10.39 -16.70 -32.87
C GLU A 53 -11.37 -15.51 -32.81
N LEU A 54 -11.14 -14.55 -31.90
CA LEU A 54 -11.93 -13.32 -31.75
C LEU A 54 -11.40 -12.13 -32.56
N GLY A 55 -10.44 -12.35 -33.47
CA GLY A 55 -9.88 -11.32 -34.35
C GLY A 55 -8.71 -10.52 -33.76
N PHE A 56 -8.18 -10.89 -32.60
CA PHE A 56 -6.98 -10.25 -32.05
C PHE A 56 -5.71 -10.70 -32.76
N GLY A 57 -4.94 -9.76 -33.31
CA GLY A 57 -3.72 -10.04 -34.07
C GLY A 57 -2.44 -10.23 -33.24
N GLY A 58 -2.47 -9.90 -31.95
CA GLY A 58 -1.29 -9.90 -31.07
C GLY A 58 -1.12 -11.16 -30.22
N ILE A 59 -0.12 -11.14 -29.34
CA ILE A 59 0.13 -12.18 -28.32
C ILE A 59 -0.47 -11.74 -26.99
N LEU A 60 -1.16 -12.64 -26.30
CA LEU A 60 -1.58 -12.46 -24.92
C LEU A 60 -0.66 -13.24 -23.99
N SER A 61 0.38 -12.58 -23.47
CA SER A 61 1.31 -13.19 -22.54
C SER A 61 0.64 -13.43 -21.19
N VAL A 62 0.75 -14.66 -20.69
CA VAL A 62 0.28 -15.05 -19.37
C VAL A 62 1.45 -15.59 -18.58
N GLY A 63 1.57 -15.20 -17.32
CA GLY A 63 2.62 -15.70 -16.45
C GLY A 63 2.33 -15.44 -14.98
N ARG A 64 2.97 -16.25 -14.12
CA ARG A 64 2.74 -16.22 -12.67
C ARG A 64 3.07 -14.87 -12.02
N VAL A 65 3.95 -14.06 -12.63
CA VAL A 65 4.32 -12.72 -12.11
C VAL A 65 3.63 -11.61 -12.88
N GLN A 66 3.78 -11.57 -14.21
CA GLN A 66 3.22 -10.48 -15.04
C GLN A 66 1.69 -10.37 -14.93
N THR A 67 0.96 -11.48 -14.89
CA THR A 67 -0.51 -11.47 -14.92
C THR A 67 -1.10 -11.00 -13.58
N PRO A 68 -0.64 -11.45 -12.40
CA PRO A 68 -1.06 -10.87 -11.14
C PRO A 68 -0.67 -9.39 -10.99
N THR A 69 0.51 -8.99 -11.48
CA THR A 69 0.91 -7.57 -11.46
C THR A 69 -0.06 -6.71 -12.29
N LEU A 70 -0.41 -7.14 -13.50
CA LEU A 70 -1.43 -6.48 -14.31
C LEU A 70 -2.80 -6.47 -13.61
N ALA A 71 -3.17 -7.57 -12.94
CA ALA A 71 -4.42 -7.67 -12.22
C ALA A 71 -4.52 -6.65 -11.06
N LEU A 72 -3.41 -6.31 -10.39
CA LEU A 72 -3.41 -5.24 -9.37
C LEU A 72 -3.81 -3.90 -9.97
N ILE A 73 -3.24 -3.55 -11.12
CA ILE A 73 -3.54 -2.30 -11.83
C ILE A 73 -5.00 -2.30 -12.29
N VAL A 74 -5.45 -3.37 -12.96
CA VAL A 74 -6.82 -3.48 -13.47
C VAL A 74 -7.85 -3.43 -12.35
N ARG A 75 -7.59 -4.09 -11.21
CA ARG A 75 -8.48 -4.01 -10.04
C ARG A 75 -8.57 -2.60 -9.50
N ARG A 76 -7.43 -1.92 -9.35
CA ARG A 76 -7.39 -0.55 -8.86
C ARG A 76 -8.12 0.42 -9.81
N GLU A 77 -7.94 0.24 -11.11
CA GLU A 77 -8.65 1.04 -12.12
C GLU A 77 -10.16 0.81 -12.02
N ARG A 78 -10.61 -0.44 -11.88
CA ARG A 78 -12.03 -0.75 -11.68
C ARG A 78 -12.57 -0.14 -10.39
N GLU A 79 -11.83 -0.18 -9.29
CA GLU A 79 -12.23 0.49 -8.05
C GLU A 79 -12.45 2.00 -8.27
N ILE A 80 -11.55 2.66 -9.01
CA ILE A 80 -11.65 4.08 -9.33
C ILE A 80 -12.84 4.33 -10.27
N THR A 81 -13.01 3.55 -11.33
CA THR A 81 -14.10 3.72 -12.31
C THR A 81 -15.48 3.54 -11.66
N HIS A 82 -15.60 2.60 -10.71
CA HIS A 82 -16.85 2.33 -10.00
C HIS A 82 -17.00 3.16 -8.71
N PHE A 83 -16.05 4.04 -8.39
CA PHE A 83 -16.13 4.88 -7.21
C PHE A 83 -17.20 5.97 -7.40
N VAL A 84 -18.27 5.88 -6.60
CA VAL A 84 -19.30 6.91 -6.54
C VAL A 84 -19.03 7.80 -5.34
N SER A 85 -18.61 9.05 -5.61
CA SER A 85 -18.38 10.05 -4.57
C SER A 85 -19.69 10.34 -3.82
N LYS A 86 -19.63 10.34 -2.49
CA LYS A 86 -20.78 10.64 -1.61
C LYS A 86 -20.44 11.83 -0.73
N PRO A 87 -21.35 12.81 -0.58
CA PRO A 87 -21.14 13.92 0.33
C PRO A 87 -21.14 13.43 1.78
N PHE A 88 -20.25 14.01 2.59
CA PHE A 88 -20.23 13.85 4.04
C PHE A 88 -19.95 15.20 4.68
N TRP A 89 -20.31 15.32 5.96
CA TRP A 89 -20.19 16.58 6.71
C TRP A 89 -19.26 16.41 7.91
N ARG A 90 -18.45 17.43 8.16
CA ARG A 90 -17.58 17.52 9.34
C ARG A 90 -17.76 18.89 9.96
N VAL A 91 -17.98 18.93 11.27
CA VAL A 91 -18.01 20.19 12.03
C VAL A 91 -16.64 20.39 12.65
N THR A 92 -16.01 21.52 12.34
CA THR A 92 -14.72 21.93 12.90
C THR A 92 -14.94 23.19 13.73
N ALA A 93 -14.57 23.14 15.00
CA ALA A 93 -14.62 24.28 15.91
C ALA A 93 -13.21 24.85 16.09
N SER A 94 -13.05 26.16 15.90
CA SER A 94 -11.82 26.87 16.27
C SER A 94 -11.93 27.31 17.72
N LEU A 95 -11.06 26.77 18.58
CA LEU A 95 -11.05 27.03 20.02
C LEU A 95 -9.78 27.80 20.38
N GLN A 96 -9.86 28.60 21.44
CA GLN A 96 -8.72 29.34 21.97
C GLN A 96 -8.58 29.05 23.47
N HIS A 97 -7.37 28.73 23.91
CA HIS A 97 -7.03 28.60 25.32
C HIS A 97 -5.66 29.23 25.58
N GLN A 98 -5.57 30.15 26.54
CA GLN A 98 -4.32 30.84 26.90
C GLN A 98 -3.57 31.46 25.70
N GLY A 99 -4.31 32.00 24.72
CA GLY A 99 -3.73 32.60 23.50
C GLY A 99 -3.37 31.60 22.40
N ILE A 100 -3.48 30.29 22.65
CA ILE A 100 -3.25 29.25 21.65
C ILE A 100 -4.56 28.92 20.95
N ILE A 101 -4.57 29.03 19.62
CA ILE A 101 -5.72 28.65 18.78
C ILE A 101 -5.49 27.23 18.25
N PHE A 102 -6.51 26.38 18.36
CA PHE A 102 -6.48 25.02 17.82
C PHE A 102 -7.85 24.61 17.27
N GLN A 103 -7.85 23.59 16.42
CA GLN A 103 -9.07 23.04 15.84
C GLN A 103 -9.51 21.79 16.60
N ALA A 104 -10.80 21.71 16.89
CA ALA A 104 -11.47 20.51 17.36
C ALA A 104 -12.45 20.02 16.30
N HIS A 105 -12.52 18.70 16.10
CA HIS A 105 -13.47 18.08 15.19
C HIS A 105 -14.58 17.39 15.97
N TRP A 106 -15.82 17.61 15.54
CA TRP A 106 -16.96 16.88 16.07
C TRP A 106 -16.86 15.39 15.73
N ARG A 107 -17.17 14.55 16.71
CA ARG A 107 -17.32 13.11 16.55
C ARG A 107 -18.82 12.77 16.48
N PRO A 108 -19.37 12.49 15.28
CA PRO A 108 -20.77 12.10 15.13
C PRO A 108 -21.09 10.78 15.83
N ALA A 109 -22.33 10.64 16.31
CA ALA A 109 -22.84 9.37 16.80
C ALA A 109 -22.99 8.38 15.63
N SER A 110 -22.78 7.09 15.90
CA SER A 110 -22.75 6.02 14.86
C SER A 110 -23.99 5.97 13.98
N GLN A 111 -25.17 6.30 14.52
CA GLN A 111 -26.43 6.38 13.79
C GLN A 111 -26.45 7.41 12.65
N TYR A 112 -25.55 8.39 12.67
CA TYR A 112 -25.45 9.43 11.63
C TYR A 112 -24.27 9.19 10.68
N CYS A 113 -23.55 8.09 10.84
CA CYS A 113 -22.29 7.81 10.15
C CYS A 113 -22.41 6.76 9.06
N ASP A 114 -21.49 6.82 8.11
CA ASP A 114 -21.15 5.67 7.26
C ASP A 114 -20.13 4.73 7.94
N ASP A 115 -19.73 3.68 7.22
CA ASP A 115 -18.75 2.67 7.66
C ASP A 115 -17.36 3.27 7.95
N GLU A 116 -17.06 4.47 7.46
CA GLU A 116 -15.81 5.21 7.71
C GLU A 116 -15.95 6.23 8.85
N HIS A 117 -17.04 6.17 9.62
CA HIS A 117 -17.36 7.09 10.72
C HIS A 117 -17.49 8.56 10.30
N ARG A 118 -17.90 8.81 9.05
CA ARG A 118 -18.16 10.16 8.53
C ARG A 118 -19.65 10.47 8.63
N CYS A 119 -20.02 11.67 9.08
CA CYS A 119 -21.43 12.04 9.16
C CYS A 119 -22.04 12.18 7.76
N ILE A 120 -23.13 11.47 7.49
CA ILE A 120 -23.90 11.53 6.22
C ILE A 120 -25.25 12.25 6.38
N HIS A 121 -25.50 12.86 7.53
CA HIS A 121 -26.71 13.64 7.78
C HIS A 121 -26.40 15.13 7.96
N VAL A 122 -26.71 15.92 6.94
CA VAL A 122 -26.52 17.39 6.95
C VAL A 122 -27.23 18.07 8.13
N GLN A 123 -28.45 17.64 8.45
CA GLN A 123 -29.24 18.23 9.53
C GLN A 123 -28.57 18.05 10.90
N ALA A 124 -27.99 16.87 11.14
CA ALA A 124 -27.25 16.59 12.37
C ALA A 124 -26.01 17.49 12.47
N ALA A 125 -25.26 17.65 11.37
CA ALA A 125 -24.10 18.53 11.34
C ALA A 125 -24.47 20.01 11.58
N GLN A 126 -25.55 20.49 10.95
CA GLN A 126 -26.05 21.86 11.13
C GLN A 126 -26.56 22.12 12.56
N ALA A 127 -27.28 21.17 13.15
CA ALA A 127 -27.73 21.28 14.52
C ALA A 127 -26.55 21.38 15.49
N VAL A 128 -25.52 20.55 15.31
CA VAL A 128 -24.29 20.60 16.13
C VAL A 128 -23.56 21.93 15.92
N GLU A 129 -23.44 22.42 14.69
CA GLU A 129 -22.84 23.73 14.43
C GLU A 129 -23.56 24.85 15.19
N GLN A 130 -24.90 24.89 15.13
CA GLN A 130 -25.71 25.89 15.83
C GLN A 130 -25.54 25.79 17.34
N LEU A 131 -25.58 24.57 17.90
CA LEU A 131 -25.38 24.33 19.32
C LEU A 131 -23.99 24.79 19.79
N CYS A 132 -22.94 24.51 19.02
CA CYS A 132 -21.59 24.96 19.33
C CYS A 132 -21.47 26.49 19.30
N ARG A 133 -22.10 27.17 18.33
CA ARG A 133 -22.12 28.64 18.25
C ARG A 133 -22.86 29.28 19.43
N GLN A 134 -23.99 28.69 19.85
CA GLN A 134 -24.79 29.18 20.97
C GLN A 134 -24.11 28.96 22.32
N ALA A 135 -23.45 27.82 22.50
CA ALA A 135 -22.76 27.51 23.77
C ALA A 135 -21.59 28.47 24.04
N GLY A 136 -20.83 28.85 22.99
CA GLY A 136 -19.72 29.81 23.06
C GLY A 136 -18.56 29.40 23.98
N LYS A 137 -18.62 28.20 24.57
CA LYS A 137 -17.65 27.65 25.53
C LYS A 137 -17.47 26.17 25.24
N ALA A 138 -16.27 25.66 25.50
CA ALA A 138 -15.94 24.24 25.39
C ALA A 138 -15.31 23.77 26.70
N THR A 139 -15.65 22.55 27.11
CA THR A 139 -15.09 21.91 28.30
C THR A 139 -14.25 20.71 27.86
N VAL A 140 -13.03 20.61 28.39
CA VAL A 140 -12.16 19.46 28.15
C VAL A 140 -12.63 18.32 29.05
N CYS A 141 -13.11 17.23 28.45
CA CYS A 141 -13.54 16.04 29.22
C CYS A 141 -12.37 15.09 29.52
N THR A 142 -11.45 14.92 28.55
CA THR A 142 -10.35 13.96 28.64
C THR A 142 -9.13 14.50 27.91
N VAL A 143 -7.95 14.39 28.54
CA VAL A 143 -6.66 14.67 27.92
C VAL A 143 -5.83 13.40 28.00
N ASN A 144 -5.38 12.92 26.84
CA ASN A 144 -4.48 11.79 26.74
C ASN A 144 -3.18 12.26 26.11
N GLU A 145 -2.08 12.15 26.86
CA GLU A 145 -0.74 12.44 26.38
C GLU A 145 0.05 11.15 26.20
N THR A 146 0.51 10.90 24.98
CA THR A 146 1.36 9.75 24.67
C THR A 146 2.70 10.26 24.15
N LYS A 147 3.79 9.87 24.81
CA LYS A 147 5.14 10.15 24.30
C LYS A 147 5.43 9.24 23.11
N GLY A 148 5.36 9.79 21.90
CA GLY A 148 5.80 9.10 20.70
C GLY A 148 7.33 9.06 20.62
N LYS A 149 7.93 7.87 20.53
CA LYS A 149 9.33 7.71 20.10
C LYS A 149 9.33 7.28 18.64
N ALA A 150 9.90 8.10 17.77
CA ALA A 150 10.23 7.70 16.41
C ALA A 150 11.63 7.09 16.41
N LEU A 151 11.73 5.79 16.10
CA LEU A 151 13.03 5.14 15.87
C LEU A 151 13.56 5.53 14.48
N PRO A 152 14.89 5.56 14.29
CA PRO A 152 15.45 5.71 12.96
C PRO A 152 14.96 4.57 12.05
N PRO A 153 14.78 4.82 10.74
CA PRO A 153 14.40 3.78 9.80
C PRO A 153 15.50 2.71 9.71
N LEU A 154 15.09 1.49 9.40
CA LEU A 154 16.03 0.40 9.13
C LEU A 154 16.88 0.72 7.87
N PRO A 155 18.08 0.12 7.74
CA PRO A 155 18.82 0.14 6.49
C PRO A 155 17.96 -0.36 5.33
N PHE A 156 18.15 0.22 4.15
CA PHE A 156 17.37 -0.17 2.98
C PHE A 156 17.65 -1.61 2.56
N ASP A 157 16.59 -2.33 2.24
CA ASP A 157 16.65 -3.41 1.25
C ASP A 157 16.46 -2.85 -0.17
N LEU A 158 16.61 -3.68 -1.19
CA LEU A 158 16.48 -3.22 -2.58
C LEU A 158 15.09 -2.61 -2.86
N GLY A 159 14.01 -3.22 -2.36
CA GLY A 159 12.64 -2.78 -2.64
C GLY A 159 12.31 -1.44 -1.99
N THR A 160 12.73 -1.23 -0.75
CA THR A 160 12.56 0.03 -0.02
C THR A 160 13.45 1.13 -0.59
N LEU A 161 14.68 0.81 -1.01
CA LEU A 161 15.54 1.75 -1.73
C LEU A 161 14.89 2.20 -3.05
N GLN A 162 14.38 1.26 -3.84
CA GLN A 162 13.69 1.53 -5.09
C GLN A 162 12.47 2.43 -4.89
N GLN A 163 11.64 2.14 -3.88
CA GLN A 163 10.49 2.97 -3.54
C GLN A 163 10.90 4.39 -3.10
N ALA A 164 11.91 4.51 -2.24
CA ALA A 164 12.41 5.80 -1.78
C ALA A 164 12.98 6.62 -2.95
N ALA A 165 13.75 5.99 -3.83
CA ALA A 165 14.35 6.63 -4.98
C ALA A 165 13.30 7.08 -6.01
N SER A 166 12.29 6.24 -6.28
CA SER A 166 11.18 6.58 -7.16
C SER A 166 10.39 7.78 -6.63
N ARG A 167 10.07 7.82 -5.33
CA ARG A 167 9.37 8.96 -4.71
C ARG A 167 10.18 10.24 -4.72
N ARG A 168 11.50 10.16 -4.50
CA ARG A 168 12.37 11.33 -4.33
C ARG A 168 12.85 11.92 -5.65
N TRP A 169 13.15 11.06 -6.63
CA TRP A 169 13.84 11.43 -7.87
C TRP A 169 13.11 10.99 -9.15
N GLY A 170 11.97 10.31 -9.05
CA GLY A 170 11.25 9.82 -10.23
C GLY A 170 11.98 8.73 -11.01
N VAL A 171 12.99 8.08 -10.40
CA VAL A 171 13.71 6.98 -11.03
C VAL A 171 12.80 5.76 -11.09
N PHE A 172 12.53 5.28 -12.31
CA PHE A 172 11.72 4.09 -12.54
C PHE A 172 12.59 2.83 -12.45
N CYS A 173 12.07 1.81 -11.79
CA CYS A 173 12.62 0.46 -11.90
C CYS A 173 12.07 -0.14 -13.19
N GLY A 174 12.95 -0.35 -14.18
CA GLY A 174 12.64 -1.10 -15.39
C GLY A 174 12.43 -2.57 -15.10
#